data_AF-A0AAW2JDH2-F1
#
_entry.id   AF-A0AAW2JDH2-F1
#
_cell.length_a   1.000
_cell.length_b   1.000
_cell.length_c   1.000
_cell.angle_alpha   90.00
_cell.angle_beta   90.00
_cell.angle_gamma   90.00
#
_symmetry.space_group_name_H-M   'P 1'
#
loop_
_entity.id
_entity.type
_entity.pdbx_description
1 polymer ?
#
loop_
_entity_poly.entity_id
_entity_poly.type
_entity_poly.pdbx_seq_one_letter_code
_entity_poly.pdbx_strand_id
1 'polypeptide(L)'
;MEDIIEEGPWLFQGQPIVLQCWEQGMSLRRQKHTQIPVWVRLKHLPLEFWTADGLSTVASGVGIPLYTDKITKSCSRLDFARVCVMLDYNSTLPKHLVVMHPVRQEGQEIPLKINVEYEWLPQRCKTCCSLGHTAQACLENKKTEHCSQ
;
A
#
# COMPACT_ATOMS: atom_id res chain seq x y z
N MET A 1 7.23 18.20 -8.02
CA MET A 1 7.48 17.57 -6.70
C MET A 1 6.75 16.24 -6.59
N GLU A 2 5.57 16.11 -7.22
CA GLU A 2 4.84 14.85 -7.39
C GLU A 2 5.65 13.78 -8.14
N ASP A 3 6.44 14.17 -9.14
CA ASP A 3 7.27 13.23 -9.94
C ASP A 3 8.23 12.34 -9.13
N ILE A 4 8.69 12.79 -7.94
CA ILE A 4 9.67 12.05 -7.12
C ILE A 4 8.98 10.92 -6.34
N ILE A 5 7.69 11.07 -6.04
CA ILE A 5 6.89 10.07 -5.31
C ILE A 5 6.34 9.02 -6.29
N GLU A 6 6.13 9.40 -7.56
CA GLU A 6 5.52 8.56 -8.60
C GLU A 6 6.42 7.41 -9.12
N GLU A 7 7.74 7.49 -8.97
CA GLU A 7 8.71 6.52 -9.54
C GLU A 7 8.84 5.22 -8.72
N GLY A 8 8.17 5.10 -7.58
CA GLY A 8 8.20 3.89 -6.74
C GLY A 8 8.95 4.07 -5.42
N PRO A 9 9.03 3.00 -4.59
CA PRO A 9 9.64 3.10 -3.28
C PRO A 9 11.16 3.27 -3.41
N TRP A 10 11.70 4.35 -2.85
CA TRP A 10 13.14 4.60 -2.83
C TRP A 10 13.80 3.61 -1.87
N LEU A 11 14.61 2.67 -2.35
CA LEU A 11 15.27 1.69 -1.48
C LEU A 11 16.62 2.21 -0.96
N PHE A 12 16.83 2.19 0.36
CA PHE A 12 18.15 2.35 0.99
C PHE A 12 18.48 1.06 1.74
N GLN A 13 19.60 0.42 1.40
CA GLN A 13 20.00 -0.90 1.95
C GLN A 13 18.90 -1.99 1.82
N GLY A 14 18.13 -1.96 0.74
CA GLY A 14 17.01 -2.90 0.53
C GLY A 14 15.78 -2.62 1.39
N GLN A 15 15.76 -1.52 2.16
CA GLN A 15 14.59 -1.05 2.88
C GLN A 15 14.00 0.18 2.17
N PRO A 16 12.69 0.23 1.91
CA PRO A 16 12.09 1.39 1.29
C PRO A 16 11.98 2.56 2.25
N ILE A 17 12.31 3.73 1.72
CA ILE A 17 12.07 5.03 2.30
C ILE A 17 10.62 5.37 1.95
N VAL A 18 9.81 5.53 2.99
CA VAL A 18 8.47 6.09 2.89
C VAL A 18 8.62 7.61 2.90
N LEU A 19 8.31 8.25 1.78
CA LEU A 19 8.21 9.70 1.70
C LEU A 19 6.80 10.11 2.12
N GLN A 20 6.71 11.02 3.09
CA GLN A 20 5.46 11.63 3.51
C GLN A 20 5.54 13.13 3.21
N CYS A 21 4.50 13.68 2.56
CA CYS A 21 4.40 15.13 2.37
C CYS A 21 4.32 15.81 3.74
N TRP A 22 5.10 16.89 3.91
CA TRP A 22 5.10 17.65 5.14
C TRP A 22 3.82 18.47 5.27
N GLU A 23 3.20 18.45 6.46
CA GLU A 23 2.03 19.23 6.84
C GLU A 23 2.35 20.07 8.09
N GLN A 24 1.78 21.28 8.18
CA GLN A 24 1.95 22.15 9.34
C GLN A 24 1.45 21.44 10.62
N GLY A 25 2.31 21.31 11.62
CA GLY A 25 2.00 20.60 12.87
C GLY A 25 2.51 19.15 12.91
N MET A 26 3.11 18.64 11.84
CA MET A 26 3.80 17.34 11.88
C MET A 26 4.95 17.35 12.89
N SER A 27 4.84 16.53 13.93
CA SER A 27 5.92 16.34 14.90
C SER A 27 6.87 15.23 14.44
N LEU A 28 8.18 15.46 14.48
CA LEU A 28 9.22 14.44 14.23
C LEU A 28 9.33 13.36 15.33
N ARG A 29 8.37 13.30 16.27
CA ARG A 29 8.32 12.22 17.26
C ARG A 29 8.03 10.91 16.53
N ARG A 30 8.59 9.79 17.01
CA ARG A 30 8.21 8.44 16.55
C ARG A 30 6.71 8.23 16.81
N GLN A 31 5.89 8.65 15.86
CA GLN A 31 4.49 8.31 15.83
C GLN A 31 4.41 6.80 15.64
N LYS A 32 3.47 6.15 16.32
CA LYS A 32 3.11 4.77 15.97
C LYS A 32 2.43 4.86 14.60
N HIS A 33 3.22 4.85 13.53
CA HIS A 33 2.69 4.81 12.17
C HIS A 33 2.00 3.45 12.01
N THR A 34 0.68 3.44 12.19
CA THR A 34 -0.19 2.29 11.89
C THR A 34 -0.46 2.19 10.40
N GLN A 35 -0.22 3.27 9.66
CA GLN A 35 -0.46 3.37 8.24
C GLN A 35 0.82 3.62 7.44
N ILE A 36 0.89 3.03 6.25
CA ILE A 36 2.03 3.14 5.33
C ILE A 36 1.55 3.18 3.87
N PRO A 37 2.19 3.98 3.00
CA PRO A 37 1.99 3.88 1.57
C PRO A 37 2.70 2.64 1.03
N VAL A 38 1.97 1.79 0.32
CA VAL A 38 2.51 0.59 -0.34
C VAL A 38 2.03 0.56 -1.78
N TRP A 39 2.96 0.26 -2.68
CA TRP A 39 2.65 0.00 -4.08
C TRP A 39 2.08 -1.41 -4.25
N VAL A 40 0.92 -1.49 -4.89
CA VAL A 40 0.25 -2.73 -5.24
C VAL A 40 0.06 -2.84 -6.74
N ARG A 41 0.11 -4.07 -7.25
CA ARG A 41 -0.21 -4.43 -8.63
C ARG A 41 -1.56 -5.15 -8.65
N LEU A 42 -2.51 -4.58 -9.38
CA LEU A 42 -3.82 -5.12 -9.62
C LEU A 42 -3.79 -5.87 -10.97
N LYS A 43 -3.79 -7.20 -10.90
CA LYS A 43 -3.73 -8.09 -12.06
C LYS A 43 -5.11 -8.61 -12.45
N HIS A 44 -5.27 -8.91 -13.73
CA HIS A 44 -6.54 -9.33 -14.34
C HIS A 44 -7.64 -8.26 -14.21
N LEU A 45 -7.23 -6.98 -14.25
CA LEU A 45 -8.15 -5.84 -14.20
C LEU A 45 -8.72 -5.57 -15.60
N PRO A 46 -10.04 -5.68 -15.79
CA PRO A 46 -10.70 -5.35 -17.07
C PRO A 46 -10.48 -3.90 -17.45
N LEU A 47 -10.41 -3.63 -18.75
CA LEU A 47 -10.14 -2.30 -19.34
C LEU A 47 -11.10 -1.22 -18.86
N GLU A 48 -12.34 -1.58 -18.56
CA GLU A 48 -13.39 -0.68 -18.07
C GLU A 48 -13.03 -0.04 -16.72
N PHE A 49 -12.18 -0.69 -15.93
CA PHE A 49 -11.68 -0.17 -14.65
C PHE A 49 -10.40 0.66 -14.79
N TRP A 50 -9.80 0.78 -15.99
CA TRP A 50 -8.60 1.59 -16.23
C TRP A 50 -8.93 3.08 -16.38
N THR A 51 -9.75 3.57 -15.46
CA THR A 51 -10.09 4.98 -15.28
C THR A 51 -9.65 5.40 -13.88
N ALA A 52 -9.50 6.70 -13.63
CA ALA A 52 -9.13 7.17 -12.29
C ALA A 52 -10.12 6.66 -11.22
N ASP A 53 -11.43 6.73 -11.50
CA ASP A 53 -12.49 6.27 -10.60
C ASP A 53 -12.54 4.75 -10.47
N GLY A 54 -12.35 4.02 -11.58
CA GLY A 54 -12.31 2.56 -11.58
C GLY A 54 -11.14 2.02 -10.77
N LEU A 55 -9.94 2.57 -10.99
CA LEU A 55 -8.73 2.23 -10.23
C LEU A 55 -8.87 2.56 -8.75
N SER A 56 -9.42 3.74 -8.43
CA SER A 56 -9.70 4.14 -7.06
C SER A 56 -10.69 3.17 -6.38
N THR A 57 -11.76 2.82 -7.10
CA THR A 57 -12.79 1.89 -6.61
C THR A 57 -12.20 0.51 -6.31
N VAL A 58 -11.43 -0.07 -7.24
CA VAL A 58 -10.82 -1.39 -6.99
C VAL A 58 -9.76 -1.31 -5.89
N ALA A 59 -8.88 -0.31 -5.91
CA ALA A 59 -7.84 -0.15 -4.90
C ALA A 59 -8.40 0.13 -3.50
N SER A 60 -9.62 0.70 -3.39
CA SER A 60 -10.30 0.92 -2.11
C SER A 60 -10.58 -0.38 -1.34
N GLY A 61 -10.70 -1.51 -2.05
CA GLY A 61 -10.81 -2.83 -1.44
C GLY A 61 -9.53 -3.30 -0.74
N VAL A 62 -8.40 -2.63 -0.99
CA VAL A 62 -7.09 -2.91 -0.37
C VAL A 62 -6.79 -1.93 0.77
N GLY A 63 -7.13 -0.65 0.61
CA GLY A 63 -6.84 0.44 1.56
C GLY A 63 -7.23 1.80 0.96
N ILE A 64 -6.60 2.90 1.37
CA ILE A 64 -6.92 4.23 0.80
C ILE A 64 -6.06 4.48 -0.44
N PRO A 65 -6.62 4.58 -1.67
CA PRO A 65 -5.85 4.86 -2.87
C PRO A 65 -5.24 6.27 -2.81
N LEU A 66 -4.00 6.42 -3.27
CA LEU A 66 -3.29 7.71 -3.24
C LEU A 66 -2.88 8.17 -4.64
N TYR A 67 -2.13 7.35 -5.36
CA TYR A 67 -1.55 7.70 -6.66
C TYR A 67 -1.40 6.47 -7.56
N THR A 68 -1.33 6.71 -8.87
CA THR A 68 -1.04 5.70 -9.90
C THR A 68 0.29 6.05 -10.56
N ASP A 69 1.01 5.05 -11.07
CA ASP A 69 2.22 5.33 -11.84
C ASP A 69 1.88 5.85 -13.24
N LYS A 70 2.87 6.46 -13.92
CA LYS A 70 2.71 7.05 -15.25
C LYS A 70 2.28 6.00 -16.29
N ILE A 71 2.74 4.76 -16.15
CA ILE A 71 2.41 3.66 -17.07
C ILE A 71 0.92 3.32 -16.96
N THR A 72 0.40 3.16 -15.74
CA THR A 72 -1.02 2.89 -15.48
C THR A 72 -1.88 4.05 -15.93
N LYS A 73 -1.48 5.28 -15.58
CA LYS A 73 -2.22 6.51 -15.95
C LYS A 73 -2.32 6.73 -17.45
N SER A 74 -1.28 6.36 -18.20
CA SER A 74 -1.25 6.46 -19.67
C SER A 74 -1.85 5.25 -20.38
N CYS A 75 -2.23 4.20 -19.65
CA CYS A 75 -2.65 2.91 -20.21
C CYS A 75 -1.66 2.35 -21.25
N SER A 76 -0.37 2.67 -21.13
CA SER A 76 0.65 2.29 -22.11
C SER A 76 1.09 0.83 -22.01
N ARG A 77 0.86 0.20 -20.84
CA ARG A 77 1.06 -1.22 -20.61
C ARG A 77 -0.04 -1.76 -19.69
N LEU A 78 -0.69 -2.84 -20.12
CA LEU A 78 -1.93 -3.33 -19.54
C LEU A 78 -1.79 -4.66 -18.76
N ASP A 79 -0.56 -5.13 -18.50
CA ASP A 79 -0.30 -6.36 -17.73
C ASP A 79 -0.87 -6.30 -16.30
N PHE A 80 -0.79 -5.11 -15.68
CA PHE A 80 -1.33 -4.81 -14.36
C PHE A 80 -1.47 -3.31 -14.18
N ALA A 81 -2.46 -2.89 -13.39
CA ALA A 81 -2.53 -1.52 -12.90
C ALA A 81 -1.71 -1.39 -11.62
N ARG A 82 -0.86 -0.38 -11.52
CA ARG A 82 -0.02 -0.10 -10.36
C ARG A 82 -0.56 1.10 -9.60
N VAL A 83 -0.93 0.88 -8.34
CA VAL A 83 -1.56 1.89 -7.48
C VAL A 83 -0.80 1.93 -6.16
N CYS A 84 -0.51 3.13 -5.65
CA CYS A 84 -0.07 3.29 -4.28
C CYS A 84 -1.27 3.45 -3.36
N VAL A 85 -1.29 2.66 -2.29
CA VAL A 85 -2.39 2.56 -1.35
C VAL A 85 -1.84 2.78 0.05
N MET A 86 -2.46 3.68 0.81
CA MET A 86 -2.24 3.78 2.25
C MET A 86 -2.90 2.58 2.92
N LEU A 87 -2.09 1.67 3.43
CA LEU A 87 -2.52 0.49 4.16
C LEU A 87 -2.51 0.76 5.65
N ASP A 88 -3.54 0.33 6.38
CA ASP A 88 -3.45 0.10 7.81
C ASP A 88 -2.85 -1.29 8.05
N TYR A 89 -1.78 -1.36 8.84
CA TYR A 89 -1.10 -2.61 9.12
C TYR A 89 -1.97 -3.61 9.92
N ASN A 90 -3.00 -3.12 10.63
CA ASN A 90 -3.91 -4.00 11.36
C ASN A 90 -5.00 -4.60 10.45
N SER A 91 -5.13 -4.11 9.22
CA SER A 91 -6.07 -4.66 8.25
C SER A 91 -5.58 -5.97 7.67
N THR A 92 -6.53 -6.87 7.37
CA THR A 92 -6.22 -8.08 6.61
C THR A 92 -5.86 -7.68 5.19
N LEU A 93 -4.72 -8.14 4.70
CA LEU A 93 -4.24 -7.85 3.35
C LEU A 93 -4.83 -8.84 2.34
N PRO A 94 -5.81 -8.44 1.50
CA PRO A 94 -6.41 -9.35 0.54
C PRO A 94 -5.41 -9.77 -0.53
N LYS A 95 -5.39 -11.07 -0.87
CA LYS A 95 -4.65 -11.58 -2.04
C LYS A 95 -5.45 -11.44 -3.33
N HIS A 96 -6.76 -11.30 -3.21
CA HIS A 96 -7.68 -11.12 -4.31
C HIS A 96 -8.86 -10.26 -3.87
N LEU A 97 -9.41 -9.51 -4.80
CA LEU A 97 -10.65 -8.78 -4.67
C LEU A 97 -11.68 -9.37 -5.62
N VAL A 98 -12.95 -9.25 -5.25
CA VAL A 98 -14.08 -9.55 -6.14
C VAL A 98 -14.77 -8.24 -6.45
N VAL A 99 -14.82 -7.87 -7.73
CA VAL A 99 -15.50 -6.68 -8.23
C VAL A 99 -16.56 -7.10 -9.23
N MET A 100 -17.66 -6.35 -9.32
CA MET A 100 -18.70 -6.63 -10.32
C MET A 100 -18.32 -5.97 -11.64
N HIS A 101 -18.40 -6.71 -12.73
CA HIS A 101 -18.20 -6.16 -14.06
C HIS A 101 -19.18 -5.00 -14.31
N PRO A 102 -18.72 -3.83 -14.80
CA PRO A 102 -19.59 -2.67 -15.01
C PRO A 102 -20.63 -2.92 -16.11
N VAL A 103 -20.31 -3.78 -17.07
CA VAL A 103 -21.25 -4.28 -18.08
C VAL A 103 -21.89 -5.58 -17.60
N ARG A 104 -23.23 -5.66 -17.66
CA ARG A 104 -23.99 -6.90 -17.43
C ARG A 104 -24.05 -7.72 -18.71
N GLN A 105 -23.86 -9.03 -18.62
CA GLN A 105 -24.20 -9.95 -19.72
C GLN A 105 -25.56 -10.57 -19.41
N GLU A 106 -26.50 -10.48 -20.35
CA GLU A 106 -27.85 -11.03 -20.21
C GLU A 106 -28.58 -10.57 -18.92
N GLY A 107 -28.27 -9.36 -18.45
CA GLY A 107 -28.85 -8.79 -17.22
C GLY A 107 -28.24 -9.34 -15.92
N GLN A 108 -27.29 -10.26 -15.99
CA GLN A 108 -26.61 -10.83 -14.83
C GLN A 108 -25.35 -10.05 -14.45
N GLU A 109 -25.10 -9.95 -13.15
CA GLU A 109 -23.86 -9.41 -12.60
C GLU A 109 -22.75 -10.46 -12.71
N ILE A 110 -21.59 -10.04 -13.21
CA ILE A 110 -20.46 -10.93 -13.45
C ILE A 110 -19.38 -10.61 -12.41
N PRO A 111 -19.13 -11.49 -11.44
CA PRO A 111 -18.06 -11.30 -10.48
C PRO A 111 -16.71 -11.54 -11.14
N LEU A 112 -15.78 -10.62 -10.91
CA LEU A 112 -14.42 -10.68 -11.45
C LEU A 112 -13.43 -10.76 -10.31
N LYS A 113 -12.48 -11.68 -10.45
CA LYS A 113 -11.41 -11.87 -9.47
C LYS A 113 -10.18 -11.06 -9.89
N ILE A 114 -9.88 -10.02 -9.14
CA ILE A 114 -8.69 -9.19 -9.30
C ILE A 114 -7.61 -9.72 -8.36
N ASN A 115 -6.43 -10.04 -8.89
CA ASN A 115 -5.31 -10.46 -8.04
C ASN A 115 -4.56 -9.24 -7.53
N VAL A 116 -4.21 -9.25 -6.24
CA VAL A 116 -3.47 -8.17 -5.57
C VAL A 116 -2.07 -8.66 -5.22
N GLU A 117 -1.06 -8.02 -5.79
CA GLU A 117 0.34 -8.27 -5.45
C GLU A 117 0.94 -7.03 -4.77
N TYR A 118 1.48 -7.20 -3.58
CA TYR A 118 2.16 -6.15 -2.83
C TYR A 118 3.63 -6.13 -3.23
N GLU A 119 4.14 -5.00 -3.70
CA GLU A 119 5.56 -4.90 -4.09
C GLU A 119 6.48 -4.98 -2.88
N TRP A 120 6.03 -4.47 -1.73
CA TRP A 120 6.76 -4.56 -0.47
C TRP A 120 5.83 -4.40 0.73
N LEU A 121 6.13 -5.12 1.82
CA LEU A 121 5.47 -4.97 3.12
C LEU A 121 6.54 -4.93 4.22
N PRO A 122 6.48 -3.95 5.16
CA PRO A 122 7.41 -3.89 6.27
C PRO A 122 7.20 -5.05 7.23
N GLN A 123 8.30 -5.50 7.82
CA GLN A 123 8.26 -6.37 8.99
C GLN A 123 7.70 -5.60 10.19
N ARG A 124 6.71 -6.19 10.87
CA ARG A 124 6.20 -5.68 12.14
C ARG A 124 7.08 -6.15 13.27
N CYS A 125 7.48 -5.20 14.11
CA CYS A 125 8.12 -5.54 15.37
C CYS A 125 7.12 -6.30 16.26
N LYS A 126 7.45 -7.54 16.64
CA LYS A 126 6.61 -8.37 17.52
C LYS A 126 6.47 -7.81 18.94
N THR A 127 7.39 -6.93 19.35
CA THR A 127 7.44 -6.36 20.71
C THR A 127 6.57 -5.12 20.85
N CYS A 128 6.79 -4.10 20.01
CA CYS A 128 6.10 -2.81 20.13
C CYS A 128 5.05 -2.55 19.03
N CYS A 129 4.83 -3.52 18.14
CA CYS A 129 3.89 -3.45 17.01
C CYS A 129 4.16 -2.34 15.98
N SER A 130 5.27 -1.62 16.06
CA SER A 130 5.63 -0.61 15.05
C SER A 130 6.45 -1.19 13.90
N LEU A 131 6.59 -0.41 12.84
CA LEU A 131 7.20 -0.81 11.57
C LEU A 131 8.66 -0.38 11.47
N GLY A 132 9.41 -1.03 10.58
CA GLY A 132 10.76 -0.61 10.22
C GLY A 132 11.89 -1.17 11.11
N HIS A 133 11.58 -2.06 12.06
CA HIS A 133 12.61 -2.75 12.85
C HIS A 133 12.14 -4.12 13.34
N THR A 134 13.11 -4.99 13.64
CA THR A 134 12.86 -6.32 14.22
C THR A 134 12.66 -6.23 15.73
N ALA A 135 12.10 -7.28 16.35
CA ALA A 135 11.99 -7.36 17.81
C ALA A 135 13.35 -7.21 18.52
N GLN A 136 14.44 -7.70 17.91
CA GLN A 136 15.80 -7.57 18.43
C GLN A 136 16.30 -6.11 18.41
N ALA A 137 15.96 -5.35 17.36
CA ALA A 137 16.29 -3.93 17.25
C ALA A 137 15.29 -3.02 17.98
N CYS A 138 14.34 -3.58 18.74
CA CYS A 138 13.30 -2.82 19.41
C CYS A 138 13.82 -2.13 20.66
N LEU A 139 13.67 -0.80 20.72
CA LEU A 139 14.07 -0.01 21.87
C LEU A 139 13.20 -0.25 23.11
N GLU A 140 11.97 -0.74 22.94
CA GLU A 140 11.15 -1.16 24.09
C GLU A 140 11.67 -2.45 24.73
N ASN A 141 12.31 -3.33 23.95
CA ASN A 141 12.95 -4.53 24.48
C ASN A 141 14.18 -4.20 25.36
N LYS A 142 14.83 -3.05 25.11
CA LYS A 142 15.98 -2.57 25.90
C LYS A 142 15.61 -1.89 27.22
N LYS A 143 14.33 -1.51 27.41
CA LYS A 143 13.88 -0.91 28.70
C LYS A 143 13.81 -1.94 29.83
N THR A 144 13.65 -3.21 29.49
CA THR A 144 13.60 -4.33 30.44
C THR A 144 14.98 -4.77 30.96
N GLU A 145 16.08 -4.31 30.34
CA GLU A 145 17.45 -4.69 30.76
C GLU A 145 18.18 -3.62 31.60
N HIS A 146 17.50 -2.51 31.96
CA HIS A 146 18.14 -1.38 32.64
C HIS A 146 17.46 -0.94 33.95
N CYS A 147 16.69 -1.82 34.59
CA CYS A 147 16.21 -1.63 35.96
C CYS A 147 16.52 -2.89 36.79
N SER A 148 17.81 -3.17 36.95
CA SER A 148 18.36 -4.14 37.91
C SER A 148 19.81 -3.76 38.21
N GLN A 149 20.03 -2.55 38.69
CA GLN A 149 21.17 -2.16 39.54
C GLN A 149 20.69 -1.12 40.53
#